data_AF-A0A026WI35-F1
#
_entry.id   AF-A0A026WI35-F1
#
_cell.length_a   1.000
_cell.length_b   1.000
_cell.length_c   1.000
_cell.angle_alpha   90.00
_cell.angle_beta   90.00
_cell.angle_gamma   90.00
#
_symmetry.space_group_name_H-M   'P 1'
#
loop_
_entity.id
_entity.type
_entity.pdbx_description
1 polymer ?
#
loop_
_entity_poly.entity_id
_entity_poly.type
_entity_poly.pdbx_seq_one_letter_code
_entity_poly.pdbx_strand_id
1 'polypeptide(L)'
;MSHCNVVYKISCGDCDGSYVGQTKRRLSTRIKVHKNDINKKSGSPSVISAQKLDFGHEFEWDEVQILDEEKSYKKRLISEMVNIKKQRKPLNLQSDTLALPEEYFPVLNLSSTF
;
A
#
# COMPACT_ATOMS: atom_id res chain seq x y z
N MET A 1 9.42 17.04 6.54
CA MET A 1 8.24 16.97 7.42
C MET A 1 7.93 15.51 7.74
N SER A 2 7.58 15.19 8.98
CA SER A 2 7.34 13.80 9.42
C SER A 2 5.85 13.49 9.38
N HIS A 3 5.38 12.73 8.38
CA HIS A 3 3.97 12.33 8.28
C HIS A 3 3.66 11.08 9.10
N CYS A 4 2.50 11.06 9.75
CA CYS A 4 1.95 9.96 10.56
C CYS A 4 0.46 9.79 10.22
N ASN A 5 -0.11 8.61 10.49
CA ASN A 5 -1.53 8.32 10.21
C ASN A 5 -1.89 8.44 8.72
N VAL A 6 -0.99 8.01 7.85
CA VAL A 6 -1.15 8.14 6.39
C VAL A 6 -1.48 6.83 5.72
N VAL A 7 -2.19 6.93 4.60
CA VAL A 7 -2.22 5.92 3.52
C VAL A 7 -1.19 6.35 2.49
N TYR A 8 -0.32 5.43 2.09
CA TYR A 8 0.78 5.70 1.17
C TYR A 8 0.82 4.67 0.05
N LYS A 9 1.46 5.06 -1.05
CA LYS A 9 1.68 4.25 -2.24
C LYS A 9 3.17 4.16 -2.53
N ILE A 10 3.62 2.97 -2.93
CA ILE A 10 4.96 2.69 -3.44
C ILE A 10 4.80 2.04 -4.81
N SER A 11 5.26 2.72 -5.85
CA SER A 11 5.20 2.20 -7.21
C SER A 11 6.32 1.18 -7.45
N CYS A 12 6.08 0.25 -8.38
CA CYS A 12 7.14 -0.57 -8.94
C CYS A 12 7.90 0.23 -10.01
N GLY A 13 9.22 0.17 -10.02
CA GLY A 13 10.07 0.84 -11.02
C GLY A 13 10.05 0.13 -12.38
N ASP A 14 9.83 -1.19 -12.39
CA ASP A 14 9.93 -2.01 -13.60
C ASP A 14 8.57 -2.34 -14.25
N CYS A 15 7.45 -1.98 -13.61
CA CYS A 15 6.12 -2.18 -14.18
C CYS A 15 5.08 -1.24 -13.58
N ASP A 16 3.89 -1.20 -14.18
CA ASP A 16 2.78 -0.35 -13.71
C ASP A 16 2.10 -0.83 -12.40
N GLY A 17 2.75 -1.73 -11.68
CA GLY A 17 2.30 -2.25 -10.39
C GLY A 17 2.53 -1.26 -9.26
N SER A 18 1.72 -1.32 -8.22
CA SER A 18 2.00 -0.56 -6.99
C SER A 18 1.43 -1.20 -5.74
N TYR A 19 2.09 -0.97 -4.61
CA TYR A 19 1.64 -1.37 -3.29
C TYR A 19 1.06 -0.16 -2.56
N VAL A 20 -0.09 -0.33 -1.93
CA VAL A 20 -0.70 0.67 -1.04
C VAL A 20 -0.74 0.11 0.37
N GLY A 21 -0.33 0.91 1.34
CA GLY A 21 -0.39 0.55 2.75
C GLY A 21 -0.75 1.72 3.64
N GLN A 22 -1.11 1.46 4.90
CA GLN A 22 -1.27 2.51 5.91
C GLN A 22 -0.28 2.40 7.07
N THR A 23 -0.09 3.51 7.78
CA THR A 23 0.68 3.54 9.02
C THR A 23 0.17 4.57 10.00
N LYS A 24 -0.02 4.17 11.27
CA LYS A 24 -0.17 5.10 12.40
C LYS A 24 1.16 5.81 12.74
N ARG A 25 2.27 5.10 12.59
CA ARG A 25 3.63 5.57 12.89
C ARG A 25 4.14 6.50 11.79
N ARG A 26 5.30 7.12 12.03
CA ARG A 26 6.02 7.89 11.02
C ARG A 26 6.21 7.08 9.74
N LEU A 27 5.87 7.66 8.59
CA LEU A 27 5.99 7.00 7.29
C LEU A 27 7.41 6.50 7.04
N SER A 28 8.42 7.34 7.29
CA SER A 28 9.84 6.98 7.13
C SER A 28 10.25 5.77 7.98
N THR A 29 9.67 5.58 9.17
CA THR A 29 9.91 4.38 9.98
C THR A 29 9.28 3.14 9.33
N ARG A 30 8.05 3.26 8.80
CA ARG A 30 7.39 2.14 8.10
C ARG A 30 8.17 1.70 6.87
N ILE A 31 8.65 2.65 6.06
CA ILE A 31 9.47 2.36 4.87
C ILE A 31 10.77 1.65 5.26
N LYS A 32 11.47 2.13 6.30
CA LYS A 32 12.67 1.45 6.82
C LYS A 32 12.38 0.02 7.29
N VAL A 33 11.24 -0.20 7.94
CA VAL A 33 10.84 -1.56 8.37
C VAL A 33 10.68 -2.47 7.15
N HIS A 34 10.02 -2.02 6.09
CA HIS A 34 9.87 -2.80 4.85
C HIS A 34 11.22 -3.09 4.19
N LYS A 35 12.09 -2.08 4.02
CA LYS A 35 13.46 -2.28 3.48
C LYS A 35 14.28 -3.29 4.29
N ASN A 36 14.18 -3.22 5.62
CA ASN A 36 14.90 -4.15 6.49
C ASN A 36 14.32 -5.57 6.42
N ASP A 37 13.01 -5.70 6.22
CA ASP A 37 12.30 -6.97 6.15
C ASP A 37 12.75 -7.84 4.98
N ILE A 38 13.08 -7.23 3.83
CA ILE A 38 13.64 -7.90 2.65
C ILE A 38 14.94 -8.66 2.97
N ASN A 39 15.76 -8.12 3.89
CA ASN A 39 17.06 -8.68 4.25
C ASN A 39 17.01 -9.63 5.46
N LYS A 40 15.82 -9.90 6.02
CA LYS A 40 15.70 -10.78 7.19
C LYS A 40 15.90 -12.24 6.80
N LYS A 41 16.61 -12.96 7.67
CA LYS A 41 16.90 -14.39 7.51
C LYS A 41 15.83 -15.32 8.08
N SER A 42 14.87 -14.78 8.83
CA SER A 42 13.85 -15.55 9.52
C SER A 42 12.54 -14.76 9.68
N GLY A 43 11.44 -15.49 9.81
CA GLY A 43 10.09 -14.95 9.85
C GLY A 43 9.44 -14.87 8.47
N SER A 44 8.13 -14.65 8.45
CA SER A 44 7.39 -14.49 7.19
C SER A 44 7.60 -13.07 6.64
N PRO A 45 7.94 -12.93 5.34
CA PRO A 45 8.08 -11.63 4.72
C PRO A 45 6.74 -10.89 4.70
N SER A 46 6.79 -9.56 4.81
CA SER A 46 5.64 -8.72 4.50
C SER A 46 5.24 -8.87 3.03
N VAL A 47 4.00 -8.52 2.68
CA VAL A 47 3.49 -8.62 1.29
C VAL A 47 4.43 -7.93 0.30
N ILE A 48 4.86 -6.70 0.60
CA ILE A 48 5.77 -5.96 -0.30
C ILE A 48 7.15 -6.62 -0.39
N SER A 49 7.65 -7.19 0.71
CA SER A 49 8.91 -7.96 0.70
C SER A 49 8.79 -9.23 -0.14
N ALA A 50 7.67 -9.96 -0.02
CA ALA A 50 7.40 -11.15 -0.81
C ALA A 50 7.27 -10.82 -2.31
N GLN A 51 6.60 -9.71 -2.66
CA GLN A 51 6.53 -9.23 -4.04
C GLN A 51 7.93 -8.98 -4.63
N LYS A 52 8.84 -8.41 -3.84
CA LYS A 52 10.23 -8.19 -4.25
C LYS A 52 11.01 -9.50 -4.42
N LEU A 53 10.91 -10.40 -3.43
CA LEU A 53 11.72 -11.62 -3.34
C LEU A 53 11.24 -12.71 -4.32
N ASP A 54 9.93 -12.90 -4.43
CA ASP A 54 9.35 -14.01 -5.19
C ASP A 54 9.08 -13.64 -6.65
N PHE A 55 8.77 -12.36 -6.92
CA PHE A 55 8.38 -11.88 -8.26
C PHE A 55 9.33 -10.82 -8.83
N GLY A 56 10.37 -10.44 -8.09
CA GLY A 56 11.43 -9.55 -8.58
C GLY A 56 11.08 -8.07 -8.60
N HIS A 57 9.87 -7.65 -8.20
CA HIS A 57 9.42 -6.25 -8.29
C HIS A 57 10.36 -5.27 -7.57
N GLU A 58 11.05 -4.39 -8.30
CA GLU A 58 11.78 -3.27 -7.69
C GLU A 58 10.82 -2.15 -7.31
N PHE A 59 10.92 -1.65 -6.07
CA PHE A 59 10.04 -0.62 -5.55
C PHE A 59 10.77 0.73 -5.45
N GLU A 60 10.08 1.80 -5.85
CA GLU A 60 10.58 3.18 -5.79
C GLU A 60 10.50 3.72 -4.35
N TRP A 61 11.46 3.32 -3.52
CA TRP A 61 11.39 3.57 -2.08
C TRP A 61 11.59 5.01 -1.64
N ASP A 62 12.14 5.85 -2.50
CA ASP A 62 12.43 7.25 -2.21
C ASP A 62 11.33 8.18 -2.75
N GLU A 63 10.49 7.68 -3.67
CA GLU A 63 9.34 8.38 -4.29
C GLU A 63 8.00 7.89 -3.70
N VAL A 64 7.92 7.80 -2.37
CA VAL A 64 6.70 7.35 -1.69
C VAL A 64 5.64 8.45 -1.70
N GLN A 65 4.50 8.16 -2.33
CA GLN A 65 3.36 9.07 -2.40
C GLN A 65 2.46 8.91 -1.17
N ILE A 66 2.05 10.02 -0.55
CA ILE A 66 0.95 10.04 0.44
C ILE A 66 -0.37 10.20 -0.34
N LEU A 67 -1.29 9.26 -0.15
CA LEU A 67 -2.61 9.27 -0.79
C LEU A 67 -3.66 9.92 0.10
N ASP A 68 -3.53 9.78 1.42
CA ASP A 68 -4.47 10.30 2.41
C ASP A 68 -3.81 10.41 3.80
N GLU A 69 -4.30 11.31 4.64
CA GLU A 69 -3.91 11.46 6.05
C GLU A 69 -5.16 11.45 6.95
N GLU A 70 -5.36 10.35 7.67
CA GLU A 70 -6.58 10.11 8.46
C GLU A 70 -6.21 9.51 9.82
N LYS A 71 -6.52 10.21 10.91
CA LYS A 71 -6.15 9.81 12.28
C LYS A 71 -6.92 8.58 12.77
N SER A 72 -8.21 8.49 12.41
CA SER A 72 -9.08 7.37 12.77
C SER A 72 -8.62 6.09 12.09
N TYR A 73 -8.25 5.09 12.88
CA TYR A 73 -7.80 3.81 12.35
C TYR A 73 -8.84 3.15 11.44
N LYS A 74 -10.12 3.13 11.84
CA LYS A 74 -11.19 2.52 11.04
C LYS A 74 -11.38 3.21 9.70
N LYS A 75 -11.39 4.55 9.68
CA LYS A 75 -11.50 5.31 8.43
C LYS A 75 -10.26 5.12 7.55
N ARG A 76 -9.07 5.07 8.15
CA ARG A 76 -7.81 4.84 7.44
C ARG A 76 -7.73 3.44 6.82
N LEU A 77 -8.30 2.40 7.46
CA LEU A 77 -8.45 1.08 6.85
C LEU A 77 -9.36 1.13 5.61
N ILE A 78 -10.50 1.82 5.70
CA ILE A 78 -11.39 1.99 4.55
C ILE A 78 -10.67 2.76 3.43
N SER A 79 -9.95 3.83 3.77
CA SER A 79 -9.15 4.60 2.82
C SER A 79 -8.06 3.76 2.15
N GLU A 80 -7.35 2.90 2.91
CA GLU A 80 -6.39 1.94 2.36
C GLU A 80 -7.05 0.99 1.35
N MET A 81 -8.17 0.35 1.71
CA MET A 81 -8.89 -0.57 0.82
C MET A 81 -9.37 0.10 -0.47
N VAL A 82 -9.95 1.31 -0.35
CA VAL A 82 -10.40 2.11 -1.49
C VAL A 82 -9.21 2.45 -2.40
N ASN A 83 -8.09 2.89 -1.82
CA ASN A 83 -6.90 3.23 -2.60
C ASN A 83 -6.23 2.01 -3.24
N ILE A 84 -6.30 0.81 -2.63
CA ILE A 84 -5.89 -0.44 -3.27
C ILE A 84 -6.75 -0.74 -4.49
N LYS A 85 -8.09 -0.67 -4.36
CA LYS A 85 -9.04 -0.96 -5.45
C LYS A 85 -8.94 0.02 -6.62
N LYS A 86 -8.52 1.27 -6.37
CA LYS A 86 -8.27 2.26 -7.41
C LYS A 86 -7.01 1.99 -8.23
N GLN A 87 -6.10 1.12 -7.78
CA GLN A 87 -4.89 0.82 -8.55
C GLN A 87 -5.21 -0.04 -9.77
N ARG A 88 -4.55 0.25 -10.90
CA ARG A 88 -4.67 -0.56 -12.12
C ARG A 88 -4.10 -1.97 -11.95
N LYS A 89 -2.97 -2.08 -11.23
CA LYS A 89 -2.29 -3.35 -10.93
C LYS A 89 -1.82 -3.34 -9.46
N PRO A 90 -2.71 -3.62 -8.50
CA PRO A 90 -2.34 -3.66 -7.08
C PRO A 90 -1.40 -4.85 -6.80
N LEU A 91 -0.31 -4.60 -6.07
CA LEU A 91 0.64 -5.60 -5.57
C LEU A 91 0.34 -6.03 -4.12
N ASN A 92 -0.82 -5.59 -3.59
CA ASN A 92 -1.40 -6.02 -2.33
C ASN A 92 -2.00 -7.44 -2.43
N LEU A 93 -2.31 -8.05 -1.29
CA LEU A 93 -3.10 -9.28 -1.29
C LEU A 93 -4.57 -8.95 -1.53
N GLN A 94 -5.30 -9.81 -2.25
CA GLN A 94 -6.76 -9.62 -2.43
C GLN A 94 -7.49 -9.57 -1.07
N SER A 95 -6.99 -10.35 -0.10
CA SER A 95 -7.48 -10.37 1.28
C SER A 95 -7.45 -9.01 1.96
N ASP A 96 -6.57 -8.10 1.54
CA ASP A 96 -6.44 -6.76 2.12
C ASP A 96 -7.68 -5.89 1.87
N THR A 97 -8.58 -6.31 0.97
CA THR A 97 -9.78 -5.55 0.59
C THR A 97 -11.10 -6.24 0.88
N LEU A 98 -11.09 -7.42 1.52
CA LEU A 98 -12.31 -8.23 1.74
C LEU A 98 -13.34 -7.55 2.65
N ALA A 99 -12.91 -6.63 3.52
CA ALA A 99 -13.82 -5.92 4.40
C ALA A 99 -14.54 -4.74 3.72
N LEU A 100 -14.24 -4.45 2.45
CA LEU A 100 -14.94 -3.47 1.65
C LEU A 100 -16.07 -4.17 0.88
N PRO A 101 -17.35 -3.86 1.15
CA PRO A 101 -18.46 -4.51 0.47
C PRO A 101 -18.44 -4.24 -1.04
N GLU A 102 -18.73 -5.27 -1.84
CA GLU A 102 -18.63 -5.21 -3.31
C GLU A 102 -19.61 -4.23 -3.93
N GLU A 103 -20.70 -3.91 -3.24
CA GLU A 103 -21.71 -2.94 -3.65
C GLU A 103 -21.14 -1.53 -3.85
N TYR A 104 -19.99 -1.23 -3.22
CA TYR A 104 -19.28 0.04 -3.41
C TYR A 104 -18.38 0.06 -4.64
N PHE A 105 -18.03 -1.09 -5.25
CA PHE A 105 -17.08 -1.14 -6.35
C PHE A 105 -17.48 -0.32 -7.59
N PRO A 106 -18.77 -0.32 -8.02
CA PRO A 106 -19.19 0.52 -9.14
C PRO A 106 -18.92 2.01 -8.90
N VAL A 107 -19.14 2.50 -7.68
CA VAL A 107 -18.92 3.90 -7.30
C VAL A 107 -17.43 4.26 -7.33
N LEU A 108 -16.57 3.33 -6.92
CA LEU A 108 -15.12 3.55 -6.94
C LEU A 108 -14.58 3.67 -8.37
N ASN A 109 -15.11 2.88 -9.30
CA ASN A 109 -14.69 2.89 -10.71
C ASN A 109 -15.11 4.16 -11.45
N LEU A 110 -16.19 4.84 -11.02
CA LEU A 110 -16.60 6.14 -11.58
C LEU A 110 -15.65 7.28 -11.23
N SER A 111 -14.85 7.13 -10.16
CA SER A 111 -13.91 8.18 -9.71
C SER A 111 -12.53 8.12 -10.39
N SER A 112 -12.31 7.15 -11.28
CA SER A 112 -11.05 6.96 -12.01
C SER A 112 -11.03 7.62 -13.39
N THR A 113 -12.06 8.41 -13.72
CA THR A 113 -12.28 9.05 -15.03
C THR A 113 -11.95 10.55 -15.05
N PHE A 114 -11.29 11.07 -14.01
CA PHE A 114 -10.82 12.46 -13.93
C PHE A 114 -9.34 12.51 -13.55
#